data_AF-A0A944MC24-F1
#
_entry.id   AF-A0A944MC24-F1
#
_cell.length_a   1.000
_cell.length_b   1.000
_cell.length_c   1.000
_cell.angle_alpha   90.00
_cell.angle_beta   90.00
_cell.angle_gamma   90.00
#
_symmetry.space_group_name_H-M   'P 1'
#
loop_
_entity.id
_entity.type
_entity.pdbx_description
1 polymer ?
#
loop_
_entity_poly.entity_id
_entity_poly.type
_entity_poly.pdbx_seq_one_letter_code
_entity_poly.pdbx_strand_id
1 'polypeptide(L)'
;MDMDLLTSLERRLGSVHTRLRVGIEEESLPSVFGKGINFFHPENWYSSHGLLRSLLKVSGFYWRGRRNTLNFRTTHNRFTLPQLPPGFDGFTLLHLSDLHTDMHPPAMEALIERVSGMSYDAVILTGDYRAWTFGDIDASMAGMRNLRSALKESVYAVLGNHDTIRMVPELEAMDIQVLLNESLTLTRGDEAVHLAGVDDAHYYKVDNIEKAAEGIPLDEVSILLSHTPEIYRQAAHSGFDLFFCGHTHGGQICLPGGYPITLDARCPRRLGFGYWQHGEMQGYTTAGAGTSIVEVRINCPPEIALHTLVRSSADPQQVEQA
;
A
#
# COMPACT_ATOMS: atom_id res chain seq x y z
N MET A 1 0.98 -4.55 25.33
CA MET A 1 1.77 -3.64 24.48
C MET A 1 2.67 -2.78 25.36
N ASP A 2 3.80 -2.29 24.84
CA ASP A 2 4.69 -1.38 25.58
C ASP A 2 3.97 -0.05 25.90
N MET A 3 4.13 0.48 27.12
CA MET A 3 3.49 1.71 27.58
C MET A 3 4.01 2.94 26.83
N ASP A 4 5.27 2.92 26.41
CA ASP A 4 5.87 4.01 25.64
C ASP A 4 5.28 4.09 24.24
N LEU A 5 5.03 2.92 23.61
CA LEU A 5 4.34 2.83 22.32
C LEU A 5 2.91 3.38 22.42
N LEU A 6 2.14 2.93 23.42
CA LEU A 6 0.78 3.43 23.65
C LEU A 6 0.76 4.95 23.78
N THR A 7 1.63 5.51 24.61
CA THR A 7 1.70 6.96 24.84
C THR A 7 2.06 7.71 23.56
N SER A 8 3.00 7.19 22.77
CA SER A 8 3.39 7.78 21.48
C SER A 8 2.22 7.79 20.49
N LEU A 9 1.50 6.66 20.38
CA LEU A 9 0.33 6.54 19.52
C LEU A 9 -0.80 7.44 19.98
N GLU A 10 -1.10 7.53 21.28
CA GLU A 10 -2.14 8.43 21.79
C GLU A 10 -1.89 9.90 21.46
N ARG A 11 -0.62 10.34 21.49
CA ARG A 11 -0.25 11.70 21.10
C ARG A 11 -0.48 11.97 19.61
N ARG A 12 -0.27 10.97 18.76
CA ARG A 12 -0.41 11.06 17.30
C ARG A 12 -1.87 10.88 16.86
N LEU A 13 -2.48 9.79 17.30
CA LEU A 13 -3.79 9.32 16.86
C LEU A 13 -4.93 9.93 17.66
N GLY A 14 -4.66 10.35 18.90
CA GLY A 14 -5.68 10.65 19.90
C GLY A 14 -6.08 9.40 20.68
N SER A 15 -6.38 9.57 21.97
CA SER A 15 -6.63 8.44 22.90
C SER A 15 -7.81 7.55 22.53
N VAL A 16 -8.82 8.09 21.85
CA VAL A 16 -9.97 7.29 21.37
C VAL A 16 -9.52 6.38 20.23
N HIS A 17 -8.83 6.94 19.24
CA HIS A 17 -8.40 6.20 18.07
C HIS A 17 -7.38 5.11 18.42
N THR A 18 -6.39 5.43 19.26
CA THR A 18 -5.41 4.43 19.73
C THR A 18 -6.10 3.26 20.43
N ARG A 19 -7.02 3.53 21.36
CA ARG A 19 -7.74 2.45 22.06
C ARG A 19 -8.59 1.60 21.13
N LEU A 20 -9.25 2.21 20.14
CA LEU A 20 -10.01 1.49 19.11
C LEU A 20 -9.09 0.57 18.30
N ARG A 21 -8.03 1.13 17.71
CA ARG A 21 -7.09 0.39 16.85
C ARG A 21 -6.44 -0.79 17.57
N VAL A 22 -6.01 -0.57 18.81
CA VAL A 22 -5.35 -1.59 19.63
C VAL A 22 -6.34 -2.65 20.10
N GLY A 23 -7.52 -2.23 20.56
CA GLY A 23 -8.57 -3.15 20.99
C GLY A 23 -9.03 -4.09 19.86
N ILE A 24 -9.30 -3.54 18.67
CA ILE A 24 -9.72 -4.32 17.49
C ILE A 24 -8.62 -5.33 17.10
N GLU A 25 -7.36 -4.93 17.16
CA GLU A 25 -6.25 -5.84 16.87
C GLU A 25 -6.13 -6.94 17.92
N GLU A 26 -6.20 -6.60 19.20
CA GLU A 26 -6.13 -7.57 20.29
C GLU A 26 -7.30 -8.56 20.26
N GLU A 27 -8.52 -8.13 19.89
CA GLU A 27 -9.68 -9.02 19.69
C GLU A 27 -9.53 -9.93 18.47
N SER A 28 -8.79 -9.47 17.46
CA SER A 28 -8.48 -10.27 16.27
C SER A 28 -7.52 -11.42 16.58
N LEU A 29 -6.65 -11.30 17.59
CA LEU A 29 -5.64 -12.33 17.95
C LEU A 29 -6.25 -13.66 18.47
N PRO A 30 -7.23 -13.68 19.42
CA PRO A 30 -7.85 -14.92 19.93
C PRO A 30 -8.74 -15.66 18.94
N SER A 31 -9.30 -14.99 17.94
CA SER A 31 -10.19 -15.62 16.94
C SER A 31 -9.49 -16.74 16.14
N VAL A 32 -8.15 -16.77 16.18
CA VAL A 32 -7.30 -17.78 15.53
C VAL A 32 -6.84 -18.89 16.51
N PHE A 33 -6.88 -18.66 17.83
CA PHE A 33 -6.39 -19.58 18.87
C PHE A 33 -7.48 -20.01 19.88
N GLY A 34 -8.66 -20.45 19.41
CA GLY A 34 -9.38 -21.58 20.00
C GLY A 34 -10.75 -21.38 20.69
N LYS A 35 -11.63 -22.36 20.38
CA LYS A 35 -12.87 -22.82 21.04
C LYS A 35 -14.16 -21.98 20.88
N GLY A 36 -14.85 -22.23 19.78
CA GLY A 36 -16.30 -22.01 19.64
C GLY A 36 -16.85 -22.83 18.49
N ILE A 37 -17.88 -23.63 18.77
CA ILE A 37 -18.52 -24.54 17.82
C ILE A 37 -19.31 -23.67 16.82
N ASN A 38 -18.72 -23.32 15.69
CA ASN A 38 -19.43 -22.87 14.49
C ASN A 38 -18.57 -23.18 13.26
N PHE A 39 -18.76 -24.40 12.75
CA PHE A 39 -18.37 -24.80 11.40
C PHE A 39 -19.02 -23.82 10.41
N PHE A 40 -18.25 -23.34 9.42
CA PHE A 40 -18.64 -22.46 8.29
C PHE A 40 -18.56 -20.94 8.50
N HIS A 41 -17.31 -20.44 8.59
CA HIS A 41 -16.95 -19.15 7.98
C HIS A 41 -16.01 -19.42 6.79
N PRO A 42 -16.38 -19.10 5.55
CA PRO A 42 -15.57 -19.37 4.36
C PRO A 42 -14.24 -18.60 4.34
N GLU A 43 -14.14 -17.47 5.05
CA GLU A 43 -12.89 -16.71 5.21
C GLU A 43 -11.77 -17.42 6.00
N ASN A 44 -12.08 -18.43 6.82
CA ASN A 44 -11.09 -19.10 7.69
C ASN A 44 -10.60 -20.47 7.18
N TRP A 45 -10.72 -20.75 5.89
CA TRP A 45 -10.39 -22.07 5.36
C TRP A 45 -8.88 -22.24 5.08
N TYR A 46 -8.04 -22.39 6.12
CA TYR A 46 -6.61 -22.72 5.97
C TYR A 46 -6.35 -24.02 5.18
N SER A 47 -7.29 -24.98 5.22
CA SER A 47 -7.17 -26.22 4.43
C SER A 47 -7.34 -26.00 2.90
N SER A 48 -7.91 -24.88 2.45
CA SER A 48 -8.11 -24.54 1.04
C SER A 48 -6.83 -23.97 0.46
N HIS A 49 -6.03 -23.28 1.29
CA HIS A 49 -4.69 -22.79 0.96
C HIS A 49 -3.73 -23.96 0.73
N GLY A 50 -3.75 -24.96 1.63
CA GLY A 50 -3.00 -26.21 1.49
C GLY A 50 -3.43 -27.02 0.25
N LEU A 51 -4.72 -27.09 -0.04
CA LEU A 51 -5.26 -27.72 -1.23
C LEU A 51 -4.84 -26.97 -2.51
N LEU A 52 -5.00 -25.65 -2.56
CA LEU A 52 -4.58 -24.81 -3.69
C LEU A 52 -3.09 -24.99 -3.99
N ARG A 53 -2.23 -24.92 -2.96
CA ARG A 53 -0.79 -25.17 -3.11
C ARG A 53 -0.52 -26.56 -3.68
N SER A 54 -1.23 -27.58 -3.20
CA SER A 54 -1.05 -28.96 -3.67
C SER A 54 -1.48 -29.13 -5.13
N LEU A 55 -2.63 -28.57 -5.52
CA LEU A 55 -3.11 -28.56 -6.90
C LEU A 55 -2.15 -27.82 -7.84
N LEU A 56 -1.62 -26.68 -7.41
CA LEU A 56 -0.61 -25.93 -8.16
C LEU A 56 0.69 -26.72 -8.33
N LYS A 57 1.11 -27.47 -7.31
CA LYS A 57 2.31 -28.33 -7.39
C LYS A 57 2.12 -29.47 -8.38
N VAL A 58 1.00 -30.20 -8.29
CA VAL A 58 0.69 -31.34 -9.17
C VAL A 58 0.55 -30.90 -10.64
N SER A 59 -0.03 -29.73 -10.88
CA SER A 59 -0.16 -29.17 -12.24
C SER A 59 1.12 -28.52 -12.79
N GLY A 60 2.18 -28.39 -11.98
CA GLY A 60 3.43 -27.70 -12.34
C GLY A 60 3.35 -26.17 -12.32
N PHE A 61 2.15 -25.58 -12.16
CA PHE A 61 1.96 -24.13 -12.08
C PHE A 61 2.62 -23.50 -10.86
N TYR A 62 2.83 -24.25 -9.78
CA TYR A 62 3.55 -23.76 -8.60
C TYR A 62 4.98 -23.30 -8.96
N TRP A 63 5.74 -24.14 -9.65
CA TRP A 63 7.14 -23.85 -10.00
C TRP A 63 7.26 -22.77 -11.06
N ARG A 64 6.31 -22.71 -11.99
CA ARG A 64 6.21 -21.61 -12.96
C ARG A 64 5.87 -20.30 -12.24
N GLY A 65 4.85 -20.33 -11.39
CA GLY A 65 4.38 -19.16 -10.66
C GLY A 65 5.42 -18.61 -9.71
N ARG A 66 6.17 -19.48 -9.02
CA ARG A 66 7.29 -19.10 -8.15
C ARG A 66 8.47 -18.49 -8.91
N ARG A 67 8.75 -18.93 -10.14
CA ARG A 67 9.75 -18.26 -10.99
C ARG A 67 9.28 -16.88 -11.43
N ASN A 68 7.98 -16.73 -11.70
CA ASN A 68 7.41 -15.45 -12.10
C ASN A 68 7.47 -14.39 -10.99
N THR A 69 7.55 -14.77 -9.71
CA THR A 69 7.68 -13.80 -8.60
C THR A 69 9.03 -13.06 -8.63
N LEU A 70 10.00 -13.54 -9.40
CA LEU A 70 11.29 -12.86 -9.60
C LEU A 70 11.27 -11.90 -10.79
N ASN A 71 10.22 -11.94 -11.63
CA ASN A 71 10.15 -11.18 -12.88
C ASN A 71 9.33 -9.90 -12.68
N PHE A 72 9.96 -8.92 -12.03
CA PHE A 72 9.34 -7.63 -11.75
C PHE A 72 9.05 -6.84 -13.02
N ARG A 73 7.81 -6.38 -13.15
CA ARG A 73 7.44 -5.35 -14.11
C ARG A 73 7.67 -3.99 -13.49
N THR A 74 8.52 -3.18 -14.12
CA THR A 74 8.62 -1.76 -13.78
C THR A 74 7.60 -0.98 -14.60
N THR A 75 6.66 -0.31 -13.93
CA THR A 75 5.62 0.50 -14.58
C THR A 75 5.90 1.97 -14.35
N HIS A 76 5.82 2.78 -15.39
CA HIS A 76 5.98 4.22 -15.32
C HIS A 76 4.65 4.90 -15.59
N ASN A 77 4.16 5.68 -14.64
CA ASN A 77 2.90 6.41 -14.75
C ASN A 77 3.17 7.91 -14.71
N ARG A 78 2.32 8.69 -15.38
CA ARG A 78 2.36 10.14 -15.36
C ARG A 78 1.00 10.65 -14.91
N PHE A 79 0.98 11.45 -13.84
CA PHE A 79 -0.23 12.07 -13.31
C PHE A 79 -0.21 13.55 -13.62
N THR A 80 -1.16 13.99 -14.44
CA THR A 80 -1.24 15.40 -14.84
C THR A 80 -2.12 16.15 -13.87
N LEU A 81 -1.57 17.16 -13.22
CA LEU A 81 -2.22 17.93 -12.16
C LEU A 81 -2.21 19.43 -12.53
N PRO A 82 -3.38 20.08 -12.65
CA PRO A 82 -3.45 21.50 -13.03
C PRO A 82 -2.78 22.43 -12.03
N GLN A 83 -2.92 22.14 -10.75
CA GLN A 83 -2.43 22.97 -9.64
C GLN A 83 -1.04 22.56 -9.14
N LEU A 84 -0.32 21.68 -9.88
CA LEU A 84 1.00 21.23 -9.46
C LEU A 84 1.98 22.41 -9.41
N PRO A 85 2.65 22.64 -8.27
CA PRO A 85 3.68 23.66 -8.18
C PRO A 85 4.85 23.36 -9.13
N PRO A 86 5.43 24.38 -9.79
CA PRO A 86 6.48 24.21 -10.79
C PRO A 86 7.69 23.35 -10.35
N GLY A 87 8.16 23.47 -9.11
CA GLY A 87 9.26 22.71 -8.51
C GLY A 87 8.95 21.23 -8.26
N PHE A 88 7.69 20.84 -8.34
CA PHE A 88 7.24 19.44 -8.33
C PHE A 88 6.96 18.89 -9.74
N ASP A 89 7.09 19.69 -10.81
CA ASP A 89 6.98 19.15 -12.17
C ASP A 89 8.14 18.17 -12.45
N GLY A 90 7.77 16.96 -12.84
CA GLY A 90 8.72 15.85 -12.98
C GLY A 90 9.09 15.13 -11.68
N PHE A 91 8.51 15.50 -10.54
CA PHE A 91 8.73 14.81 -9.26
C PHE A 91 8.32 13.34 -9.36
N THR A 92 9.15 12.44 -8.83
CA THR A 92 9.00 10.99 -8.96
C THR A 92 8.82 10.28 -7.63
N LEU A 93 7.76 9.48 -7.53
CA LEU A 93 7.42 8.63 -6.39
C LEU A 93 7.63 7.17 -6.76
N LEU A 94 8.58 6.50 -6.09
CA LEU A 94 8.70 5.03 -6.14
C LEU A 94 7.64 4.42 -5.24
N HIS A 95 6.71 3.67 -5.82
CA HIS A 95 5.61 3.03 -5.11
C HIS A 95 5.83 1.52 -5.02
N LEU A 96 6.00 1.04 -3.79
CA LEU A 96 6.05 -0.37 -3.43
C LEU A 96 4.89 -0.72 -2.50
N SER A 97 4.36 -1.93 -2.62
CA SER A 97 3.25 -2.41 -1.79
C SER A 97 3.26 -3.93 -1.70
N ASP A 98 2.51 -4.46 -0.75
CA ASP A 98 2.24 -5.89 -0.56
C ASP A 98 3.53 -6.71 -0.59
N LEU A 99 4.54 -6.23 0.16
CA LEU A 99 5.90 -6.74 0.12
C LEU A 99 5.99 -8.14 0.71
N HIS A 100 5.26 -8.40 1.82
CA HIS A 100 5.35 -9.63 2.62
C HIS A 100 6.79 -10.16 2.66
N THR A 101 7.68 -9.37 3.25
CA THR A 101 9.13 -9.52 3.09
C THR A 101 9.67 -10.85 3.63
N ASP A 102 8.88 -11.53 4.45
CA ASP A 102 9.11 -12.85 5.05
C ASP A 102 8.55 -14.03 4.22
N MET A 103 7.85 -13.77 3.11
CA MET A 103 7.18 -14.82 2.33
C MET A 103 8.09 -15.52 1.30
N HIS A 104 8.89 -14.76 0.55
CA HIS A 104 9.76 -15.30 -0.50
C HIS A 104 11.12 -14.57 -0.57
N PRO A 105 12.14 -14.99 0.20
CA PRO A 105 13.41 -14.27 0.28
C PRO A 105 14.12 -14.02 -1.08
N PRO A 106 14.21 -14.98 -2.01
CA PRO A 106 14.80 -14.69 -3.32
C PRO A 106 14.07 -13.61 -4.15
N ALA A 107 12.75 -13.45 -3.96
CA ALA A 107 12.01 -12.37 -4.63
C ALA A 107 12.32 -11.02 -4.01
N MET A 108 12.49 -10.97 -2.69
CA MET A 108 12.94 -9.76 -1.99
C MET A 108 14.35 -9.35 -2.37
N GLU A 109 15.28 -10.30 -2.52
CA GLU A 109 16.64 -10.01 -3.02
C GLU A 109 16.59 -9.42 -4.44
N ALA A 110 15.82 -10.02 -5.35
CA ALA A 110 15.65 -9.51 -6.71
C ALA A 110 14.96 -8.13 -6.75
N LEU A 111 14.00 -7.87 -5.85
CA LEU A 111 13.39 -6.55 -5.68
C LEU A 111 14.44 -5.51 -5.27
N ILE A 112 15.23 -5.82 -4.24
CA ILE A 112 16.29 -4.95 -3.71
C ILE A 112 17.30 -4.60 -4.81
N GLU A 113 17.76 -5.59 -5.58
CA GLU A 113 18.65 -5.37 -6.72
C GLU A 113 18.03 -4.41 -7.74
N ARG A 114 16.74 -4.60 -8.05
CA ARG A 114 16.03 -3.79 -9.04
C ARG A 114 15.86 -2.34 -8.60
N VAL A 115 15.50 -2.08 -7.34
CA VAL A 115 15.26 -0.71 -6.83
C VAL A 115 16.56 0.05 -6.56
N SER A 116 17.66 -0.65 -6.25
CA SER A 116 18.98 -0.02 -6.01
C SER A 116 19.50 0.76 -7.22
N GLY A 117 19.12 0.35 -8.43
CA GLY A 117 19.49 0.99 -9.69
C GLY A 117 18.51 2.08 -10.18
N MET A 118 17.47 2.39 -9.41
CA MET A 118 16.46 3.38 -9.81
C MET A 118 16.75 4.77 -9.23
N SER A 119 16.30 5.80 -9.95
CA SER A 119 16.25 7.18 -9.48
C SER A 119 14.79 7.56 -9.20
N TYR A 120 14.57 8.19 -8.06
CA TYR A 120 13.28 8.67 -7.58
C TYR A 120 13.54 9.83 -6.61
N ASP A 121 12.52 10.64 -6.33
CA ASP A 121 12.62 11.77 -5.39
C ASP A 121 12.06 11.41 -3.99
N ALA A 122 11.16 10.44 -3.92
CA ALA A 122 10.65 9.88 -2.66
C ALA A 122 10.10 8.46 -2.86
N VAL A 123 9.94 7.73 -1.76
CA VAL A 123 9.35 6.38 -1.75
C VAL A 123 8.04 6.40 -0.98
N ILE A 124 7.02 5.76 -1.55
CA ILE A 124 5.74 5.50 -0.88
C ILE A 124 5.52 4.00 -0.75
N LEU A 125 5.20 3.58 0.46
CA LEU A 125 4.90 2.21 0.83
C LEU A 125 3.44 2.12 1.24
N THR A 126 2.63 1.33 0.53
CA THR A 126 1.19 1.26 0.78
C THR A 126 0.77 -0.01 1.52
N GLY A 127 1.58 -0.47 2.47
CA GLY A 127 1.20 -1.53 3.42
C GLY A 127 1.53 -2.97 3.00
N ASP A 128 1.19 -3.90 3.89
CA ASP A 128 1.40 -5.35 3.83
C ASP A 128 2.88 -5.74 3.76
N TYR A 129 3.59 -5.45 4.84
CA TYR A 129 5.02 -5.78 5.02
C TYR A 129 5.24 -7.21 5.51
N ARG A 130 4.28 -7.79 6.26
CA ARG A 130 4.38 -9.16 6.81
C ARG A 130 3.38 -10.14 6.19
N ALA A 131 3.73 -11.41 6.08
CA ALA A 131 2.89 -12.43 5.45
C ALA A 131 1.64 -12.82 6.27
N TRP A 132 1.75 -12.84 7.59
CA TRP A 132 0.66 -13.27 8.48
C TRP A 132 0.07 -12.08 9.23
N THR A 133 -1.26 -12.04 9.36
CA THR A 133 -1.98 -11.00 10.12
C THR A 133 -1.79 -11.11 11.65
N PHE A 134 -1.11 -12.16 12.13
CA PHE A 134 -0.81 -12.39 13.54
C PHE A 134 0.54 -13.10 13.68
N GLY A 135 1.06 -13.09 14.91
CA GLY A 135 2.32 -13.74 15.25
C GLY A 135 3.50 -12.79 15.27
N ASP A 136 4.68 -13.37 15.12
CA ASP A 136 5.96 -12.66 15.19
C ASP A 136 6.18 -11.75 13.97
N ILE A 137 6.88 -10.64 14.18
CA ILE A 137 7.22 -9.65 13.15
C ILE A 137 8.70 -9.68 12.77
N ASP A 138 9.56 -10.36 13.54
CA ASP A 138 11.02 -10.27 13.40
C ASP A 138 11.53 -10.53 11.98
N ALA A 139 11.01 -11.59 11.33
CA ALA A 139 11.39 -11.94 9.96
C ALA A 139 11.00 -10.84 8.96
N SER A 140 9.79 -10.29 9.09
CA SER A 140 9.32 -9.21 8.22
C SER A 140 10.09 -7.91 8.46
N MET A 141 10.41 -7.59 9.72
CA MET A 141 11.20 -6.42 10.08
C MET A 141 12.65 -6.56 9.58
N ALA A 142 13.24 -7.75 9.61
CA ALA A 142 14.55 -8.00 9.00
C ALA A 142 14.52 -7.76 7.48
N GLY A 143 13.48 -8.22 6.79
CA GLY A 143 13.27 -7.94 5.36
C GLY A 143 13.10 -6.46 5.07
N MET A 144 12.37 -5.72 5.91
CA MET A 144 12.20 -4.27 5.81
C MET A 144 13.52 -3.51 6.03
N ARG A 145 14.36 -3.93 7.00
CA ARG A 145 15.71 -3.35 7.20
C ARG A 145 16.56 -3.49 5.94
N ASN A 146 16.55 -4.68 5.33
CA ASN A 146 17.31 -4.94 4.11
C ASN A 146 16.80 -4.07 2.95
N LEU A 147 15.47 -3.98 2.76
CA LEU A 147 14.89 -3.11 1.73
C LEU A 147 15.25 -1.64 1.97
N ARG A 148 15.06 -1.13 3.19
CA ARG A 148 15.35 0.25 3.55
C ARG A 148 16.80 0.63 3.22
N SER A 149 17.75 -0.27 3.44
CA SER A 149 19.18 -0.03 3.16
C SER A 149 19.50 0.22 1.68
N ALA A 150 18.63 -0.25 0.78
CA ALA A 150 18.73 -0.02 -0.66
C ALA A 150 17.97 1.24 -1.14
N LEU A 151 17.14 1.83 -0.27
CA LEU A 151 16.39 3.04 -0.59
C LEU A 151 17.18 4.29 -0.20
N LYS A 152 17.27 5.27 -1.09
CA LYS A 152 18.13 6.46 -0.89
C LYS A 152 17.37 7.66 -0.31
N GLU A 153 16.13 7.83 -0.74
CA GLU A 153 15.30 8.98 -0.41
C GLU A 153 14.41 8.74 0.82
N SER A 154 13.70 9.79 1.25
CA SER A 154 12.67 9.71 2.28
C SER A 154 11.61 8.67 1.93
N VAL A 155 11.23 7.88 2.93
CA VAL A 155 10.27 6.78 2.80
C VAL A 155 9.05 7.08 3.64
N TYR A 156 7.89 7.11 2.99
CA TYR A 156 6.59 7.33 3.62
C TYR A 156 5.77 6.05 3.53
N ALA A 157 5.09 5.68 4.61
CA ALA A 157 4.41 4.39 4.70
C ALA A 157 3.01 4.53 5.29
N VAL A 158 2.09 3.67 4.85
CA VAL A 158 0.88 3.31 5.61
C VAL A 158 0.94 1.83 6.00
N LEU A 159 0.09 1.42 6.93
CA LEU A 159 -0.04 0.01 7.32
C LEU A 159 -1.10 -0.68 6.46
N GLY A 160 -0.88 -1.96 6.15
CA GLY A 160 -1.87 -2.81 5.51
C GLY A 160 -2.68 -3.65 6.48
N ASN A 161 -3.59 -4.47 5.95
CA ASN A 161 -4.42 -5.35 6.78
C ASN A 161 -3.60 -6.47 7.42
N HIS A 162 -2.44 -6.81 6.85
CA HIS A 162 -1.54 -7.74 7.51
C HIS A 162 -0.80 -7.07 8.66
N ASP A 163 -0.49 -5.78 8.63
CA ASP A 163 0.48 -5.17 9.53
C ASP A 163 -0.08 -4.83 10.92
N THR A 164 0.67 -5.19 11.96
CA THR A 164 0.34 -4.80 13.34
C THR A 164 0.80 -3.37 13.60
N ILE A 165 0.04 -2.62 14.40
CA ILE A 165 0.48 -1.31 14.86
C ILE A 165 1.79 -1.37 15.67
N ARG A 166 2.16 -2.54 16.17
CA ARG A 166 3.43 -2.78 16.88
C ARG A 166 4.67 -2.70 15.98
N MET A 167 4.51 -2.71 14.66
CA MET A 167 5.63 -2.54 13.71
C MET A 167 6.09 -1.09 13.62
N VAL A 168 5.22 -0.12 13.98
CA VAL A 168 5.48 1.32 13.80
C VAL A 168 6.80 1.77 14.42
N PRO A 169 7.16 1.44 15.67
CA PRO A 169 8.42 1.89 16.26
C PRO A 169 9.65 1.40 15.52
N GLU A 170 9.63 0.15 15.06
CA GLU A 170 10.77 -0.40 14.33
C GLU A 170 10.86 0.16 12.92
N LEU A 171 9.73 0.38 12.24
CA LEU A 171 9.70 1.06 10.93
C LEU A 171 10.25 2.49 11.07
N GLU A 172 9.82 3.24 12.07
CA GLU A 172 10.29 4.61 12.32
C GLU A 172 11.77 4.65 12.73
N ALA A 173 12.24 3.65 13.48
CA ALA A 173 13.67 3.49 13.78
C ALA A 173 14.53 3.20 12.53
N MET A 174 13.91 2.88 11.39
CA MET A 174 14.55 2.73 10.08
C MET A 174 14.39 4.00 9.20
N ASP A 175 13.99 5.13 9.78
CA ASP A 175 13.68 6.37 9.06
C ASP A 175 12.56 6.20 8.02
N ILE A 176 11.59 5.32 8.31
CA ILE A 176 10.34 5.20 7.54
C ILE A 176 9.27 5.98 8.28
N GLN A 177 8.77 7.05 7.67
CA GLN A 177 7.72 7.87 8.27
C GLN A 177 6.36 7.22 8.01
N VAL A 178 5.82 6.56 9.04
CA VAL A 178 4.51 5.91 8.96
C VAL A 178 3.43 6.96 9.19
N LEU A 179 2.45 7.05 8.29
CA LEU A 179 1.28 7.93 8.38
C LEU A 179 0.09 7.11 8.84
N LEU A 180 -0.53 7.53 9.95
CA LEU A 180 -1.66 6.83 10.57
C LEU A 180 -2.82 7.80 10.77
N ASN A 181 -3.61 8.02 9.72
CA ASN A 181 -4.65 9.05 9.69
C ASN A 181 -4.07 10.45 9.93
N GLU A 182 -2.97 10.73 9.25
CA GLU A 182 -2.14 11.93 9.40
C GLU A 182 -1.66 12.42 8.03
N SER A 183 -1.28 13.69 7.96
CA SER A 183 -0.68 14.30 6.79
C SER A 183 0.66 14.98 7.12
N LEU A 184 1.45 15.18 6.07
CA LEU A 184 2.65 16.00 6.08
C LEU A 184 2.75 16.78 4.77
N THR A 185 3.60 17.80 4.78
CA THR A 185 3.88 18.61 3.59
C THR A 185 5.27 18.29 3.07
N LEU A 186 5.35 17.85 1.82
CA LEU A 186 6.59 17.77 1.06
C LEU A 186 6.91 19.17 0.55
N THR A 187 8.11 19.66 0.82
CA THR A 187 8.52 21.02 0.41
C THR A 187 9.68 21.00 -0.58
N ARG A 188 9.64 21.91 -1.55
CA ARG A 188 10.74 22.21 -2.48
C ARG A 188 10.88 23.72 -2.62
N GLY A 189 11.80 24.31 -1.86
CA GLY A 189 11.84 25.76 -1.71
C GLY A 189 10.59 26.26 -0.97
N ASP A 190 9.88 27.21 -1.55
CA ASP A 190 8.63 27.78 -1.00
C ASP A 190 7.36 27.04 -1.49
N GLU A 191 7.52 25.98 -2.27
CA GLU A 191 6.41 25.20 -2.83
C GLU A 191 6.14 23.92 -2.04
N ALA A 192 4.88 23.47 -2.07
CA ALA A 192 4.37 22.40 -1.23
C ALA A 192 3.47 21.41 -1.99
N VAL A 193 3.58 20.13 -1.64
CA VAL A 193 2.60 19.08 -1.96
C VAL A 193 2.28 18.32 -0.68
N HIS A 194 1.01 18.07 -0.41
CA HIS A 194 0.60 17.37 0.81
C HIS A 194 0.50 15.87 0.58
N LEU A 195 1.05 15.10 1.51
CA LEU A 195 0.98 13.65 1.54
C LEU A 195 0.23 13.22 2.79
N ALA A 196 -0.91 12.58 2.61
CA ALA A 196 -1.73 12.02 3.66
C ALA A 196 -1.67 10.49 3.63
N GLY A 197 -1.85 9.86 4.79
CA GLY A 197 -2.00 8.42 4.90
C GLY A 197 -3.06 8.06 5.92
N VAL A 198 -3.86 7.04 5.60
CA VAL A 198 -4.85 6.47 6.53
C VAL A 198 -4.38 5.13 7.08
N ASP A 199 -4.86 4.79 8.28
CA ASP A 199 -4.78 3.42 8.80
C ASP A 199 -5.73 2.49 7.99
N ASP A 200 -5.71 1.20 8.29
CA ASP A 200 -6.35 0.18 7.46
C ASP A 200 -7.89 0.31 7.43
N ALA A 201 -8.39 0.50 6.21
CA ALA A 201 -9.82 0.61 5.91
C ALA A 201 -10.50 -0.74 5.59
N HIS A 202 -9.72 -1.82 5.42
CA HIS A 202 -10.25 -3.10 4.97
C HIS A 202 -10.59 -4.05 6.13
N TYR A 203 -9.59 -4.40 6.94
CA TYR A 203 -9.68 -5.41 7.99
C TYR A 203 -9.98 -4.79 9.35
N TYR A 204 -9.14 -3.85 9.79
CA TYR A 204 -9.30 -3.14 11.07
C TYR A 204 -10.38 -2.07 11.00
N LYS A 205 -10.61 -1.46 9.83
CA LYS A 205 -11.66 -0.44 9.57
C LYS A 205 -11.57 0.75 10.51
N VAL A 206 -10.36 1.23 10.64
CA VAL A 206 -9.94 2.34 11.50
C VAL A 206 -9.28 3.43 10.67
N ASP A 207 -9.61 3.52 9.39
CA ASP A 207 -9.31 4.70 8.62
C ASP A 207 -10.07 5.91 9.19
N ASN A 208 -9.43 7.08 9.13
CA ASN A 208 -10.05 8.35 9.50
C ASN A 208 -9.58 9.42 8.51
N ILE A 209 -10.33 9.53 7.42
CA ILE A 209 -9.99 10.43 6.33
C ILE A 209 -10.14 11.91 6.70
N GLU A 210 -11.09 12.24 7.59
CA GLU A 210 -11.30 13.61 8.06
C GLU A 210 -10.05 14.11 8.78
N LYS A 211 -9.47 13.25 9.62
CA LYS A 211 -8.22 13.55 10.31
C LYS A 211 -7.02 13.57 9.36
N ALA A 212 -6.94 12.61 8.43
CA ALA A 212 -5.85 12.59 7.45
C ALA A 212 -5.85 13.82 6.53
N ALA A 213 -7.02 14.41 6.28
CA ALA A 213 -7.16 15.64 5.50
C ALA A 213 -7.04 16.93 6.35
N GLU A 214 -6.96 16.82 7.67
CA GLU A 214 -6.92 17.97 8.57
C GLU A 214 -5.68 18.82 8.28
N GLY A 215 -5.89 20.12 8.05
CA GLY A 215 -4.82 21.09 7.78
C GLY A 215 -4.34 21.14 6.33
N ILE A 216 -4.86 20.30 5.42
CA ILE A 216 -4.55 20.38 3.98
C ILE A 216 -5.44 21.46 3.34
N PRO A 217 -4.85 22.51 2.71
CA PRO A 217 -5.60 23.49 1.94
C PRO A 217 -6.26 22.87 0.70
N LEU A 218 -7.52 23.23 0.41
CA LEU A 218 -8.29 22.66 -0.70
C LEU A 218 -7.78 23.05 -2.09
N ASP A 219 -6.98 24.11 -2.18
CA ASP A 219 -6.38 24.64 -3.41
C ASP A 219 -4.94 24.16 -3.63
N GLU A 220 -4.39 23.35 -2.72
CA GLU A 220 -3.06 22.77 -2.85
C GLU A 220 -3.11 21.29 -3.21
N VAL A 221 -2.11 20.83 -3.97
CA VAL A 221 -2.06 19.43 -4.41
C VAL A 221 -1.92 18.49 -3.23
N SER A 222 -2.78 17.47 -3.18
CA SER A 222 -2.79 16.48 -2.12
C SER A 222 -2.83 15.04 -2.64
N ILE A 223 -2.05 14.18 -1.99
CA ILE A 223 -1.87 12.77 -2.33
C ILE A 223 -2.29 11.93 -1.12
N LEU A 224 -3.20 10.99 -1.34
CA LEU A 224 -3.61 10.04 -0.32
C LEU A 224 -2.96 8.66 -0.53
N LEU A 225 -2.32 8.17 0.52
CA LEU A 225 -1.89 6.78 0.65
C LEU A 225 -2.93 6.00 1.45
N SER A 226 -3.35 4.87 0.90
CA SER A 226 -4.15 3.87 1.61
C SER A 226 -3.67 2.50 1.20
N HIS A 227 -3.81 1.51 2.06
CA HIS A 227 -3.51 0.15 1.64
C HIS A 227 -4.51 -0.36 0.61
N THR A 228 -5.80 -0.03 0.77
CA THR A 228 -6.91 -0.55 -0.03
C THR A 228 -7.61 0.53 -0.86
N PRO A 229 -8.17 0.23 -2.04
CA PRO A 229 -8.98 1.17 -2.82
C PRO A 229 -10.39 1.43 -2.26
N GLU A 230 -10.80 0.80 -1.16
CA GLU A 230 -12.20 0.82 -0.68
C GLU A 230 -12.73 2.21 -0.33
N ILE A 231 -11.86 3.11 0.13
CA ILE A 231 -12.23 4.47 0.55
C ILE A 231 -12.14 5.51 -0.57
N TYR A 232 -12.05 5.07 -1.84
CA TYR A 232 -11.87 5.97 -2.98
C TYR A 232 -12.96 7.07 -3.09
N ARG A 233 -14.19 6.79 -2.64
CA ARG A 233 -15.27 7.79 -2.65
C ARG A 233 -14.99 8.85 -1.61
N GLN A 234 -14.72 8.44 -0.38
CA GLN A 234 -14.41 9.33 0.72
C GLN A 234 -13.24 10.24 0.30
N ALA A 235 -12.17 9.67 -0.26
CA ALA A 235 -11.02 10.42 -0.72
C ALA A 235 -11.35 11.47 -1.77
N ALA A 236 -12.11 11.11 -2.80
CA ALA A 236 -12.52 12.07 -3.82
C ALA A 236 -13.40 13.19 -3.24
N HIS A 237 -14.29 12.89 -2.30
CA HIS A 237 -15.16 13.89 -1.69
C HIS A 237 -14.45 14.73 -0.62
N SER A 238 -13.32 14.26 -0.09
CA SER A 238 -12.40 15.03 0.75
C SER A 238 -11.46 15.93 -0.04
N GLY A 239 -11.48 15.89 -1.37
CA GLY A 239 -10.71 16.79 -2.23
C GLY A 239 -9.29 16.33 -2.58
N PHE A 240 -8.95 15.06 -2.37
CA PHE A 240 -7.64 14.55 -2.77
C PHE A 240 -7.48 14.51 -4.29
N ASP A 241 -6.30 14.89 -4.81
CA ASP A 241 -5.99 14.86 -6.24
C ASP A 241 -5.50 13.48 -6.70
N LEU A 242 -4.68 12.84 -5.86
CA LEU A 242 -4.07 11.54 -6.14
C LEU A 242 -4.39 10.51 -5.05
N PHE A 243 -4.56 9.26 -5.48
CA PHE A 243 -4.78 8.12 -4.59
C PHE A 243 -3.87 6.95 -4.96
N PHE A 244 -3.06 6.48 -4.02
CA PHE A 244 -2.17 5.33 -4.22
C PHE A 244 -2.45 4.22 -3.21
N CYS A 245 -2.60 2.99 -3.72
CA CYS A 245 -2.85 1.80 -2.91
C CYS A 245 -2.34 0.50 -3.54
N GLY A 246 -2.37 -0.58 -2.75
CA GLY A 246 -2.06 -1.96 -3.14
C GLY A 246 -3.22 -2.90 -2.82
N HIS A 247 -3.00 -3.84 -1.91
CA HIS A 247 -3.94 -4.77 -1.27
C HIS A 247 -4.50 -5.87 -2.17
N THR A 248 -4.84 -5.52 -3.40
CA THR A 248 -5.50 -6.46 -4.34
C THR A 248 -4.54 -7.44 -4.99
N HIS A 249 -3.22 -7.21 -4.89
CA HIS A 249 -2.15 -7.91 -5.61
C HIS A 249 -2.33 -8.01 -7.14
N GLY A 250 -3.21 -7.19 -7.73
CA GLY A 250 -3.69 -7.38 -9.10
C GLY A 250 -4.32 -8.76 -9.33
N GLY A 251 -4.78 -9.41 -8.25
CA GLY A 251 -5.34 -10.75 -8.17
C GLY A 251 -4.33 -11.89 -7.97
N GLN A 252 -3.02 -11.65 -8.13
CA GLN A 252 -1.89 -12.60 -8.01
C GLN A 252 -1.92 -13.82 -8.98
N ILE A 253 -3.08 -14.46 -9.13
CA ILE A 253 -3.37 -15.57 -10.04
C ILE A 253 -4.49 -15.11 -10.97
N CYS A 254 -4.10 -14.85 -12.22
CA CYS A 254 -5.00 -14.38 -13.27
C CYS A 254 -5.19 -15.44 -14.37
N LEU A 255 -6.37 -15.46 -14.95
CA LEU A 255 -6.64 -16.15 -16.22
C LEU A 255 -5.79 -15.52 -17.35
N PRO A 256 -5.61 -16.22 -18.49
CA PRO A 256 -4.95 -15.65 -19.66
C PRO A 256 -5.56 -14.30 -20.04
N GLY A 257 -4.72 -13.31 -20.35
CA GLY A 257 -5.15 -11.93 -20.56
C GLY A 257 -5.15 -11.04 -19.31
N GLY A 258 -4.75 -11.58 -18.15
CA GLY A 258 -4.58 -10.78 -16.92
C GLY A 258 -5.89 -10.58 -16.13
N TYR A 259 -6.91 -11.40 -16.38
CA TYR A 259 -8.19 -11.31 -15.65
C TYR A 259 -8.07 -11.95 -14.27
N PRO A 260 -8.21 -11.19 -13.17
CA PRO A 260 -8.01 -11.73 -11.83
C PRO A 260 -9.13 -12.67 -11.43
N ILE A 261 -8.80 -13.84 -10.87
CA ILE A 261 -9.80 -14.80 -10.37
C ILE A 261 -10.58 -14.19 -9.22
N THR A 262 -9.87 -13.53 -8.30
CA THR A 262 -10.44 -12.79 -7.19
C THR A 262 -9.68 -11.46 -7.01
N LEU A 263 -10.37 -10.48 -6.47
CA LEU A 263 -9.79 -9.24 -5.96
C LEU A 263 -10.43 -9.08 -4.58
N ASP A 264 -9.64 -9.21 -3.53
CA ASP A 264 -10.13 -9.27 -2.14
C ASP A 264 -10.49 -7.87 -1.59
N ALA A 265 -11.20 -7.07 -2.39
CA ALA A 265 -11.55 -5.69 -2.04
C ALA A 265 -13.03 -5.40 -2.35
N ARG A 266 -13.69 -4.67 -1.46
CA ARG A 266 -15.10 -4.26 -1.57
C ARG A 266 -15.25 -3.01 -2.44
N CYS A 267 -14.70 -3.05 -3.65
CA CYS A 267 -14.72 -1.94 -4.60
C CYS A 267 -15.04 -2.44 -6.02
N PRO A 268 -15.42 -1.54 -6.95
CA PRO A 268 -15.46 -1.87 -8.36
C PRO A 268 -14.14 -2.47 -8.87
N ARG A 269 -14.21 -3.58 -9.62
CA ARG A 269 -13.02 -4.29 -10.13
C ARG A 269 -12.04 -3.42 -10.94
N ARG A 270 -12.53 -2.36 -11.58
CA ARG A 270 -11.70 -1.39 -12.31
C ARG A 270 -10.69 -0.64 -11.43
N LEU A 271 -10.94 -0.58 -10.12
CA LEU A 271 -10.05 0.01 -9.12
C LEU A 271 -9.08 -1.02 -8.54
N GLY A 272 -9.16 -2.28 -8.95
CA GLY A 272 -8.37 -3.35 -8.35
C GLY A 272 -7.03 -3.61 -9.03
N PHE A 273 -6.64 -2.83 -10.03
CA PHE A 273 -5.32 -2.87 -10.64
C PHE A 273 -5.15 -1.74 -11.66
N GLY A 274 -3.98 -1.09 -11.66
CA GLY A 274 -3.59 -0.07 -12.63
C GLY A 274 -4.19 1.30 -12.35
N TYR A 275 -4.13 2.16 -13.36
CA TYR A 275 -4.67 3.52 -13.32
C TYR A 275 -6.20 3.51 -13.31
N TRP A 276 -6.77 4.43 -12.53
CA TRP A 276 -8.19 4.72 -12.52
C TRP A 276 -8.44 6.19 -12.19
N GLN A 277 -9.69 6.64 -12.39
CA GLN A 277 -10.11 8.00 -12.08
C GLN A 277 -11.52 7.98 -11.47
N HIS A 278 -11.77 8.85 -10.49
CA HIS A 278 -13.08 9.08 -9.89
C HIS A 278 -13.32 10.57 -9.68
N GLY A 279 -14.16 11.17 -10.53
CA GLY A 279 -14.25 12.63 -10.60
C GLY A 279 -12.93 13.22 -11.10
N GLU A 280 -12.42 14.25 -10.44
CA GLU A 280 -11.11 14.85 -10.74
C GLU A 280 -9.94 14.05 -10.15
N MET A 281 -10.19 13.24 -9.12
CA MET A 281 -9.15 12.45 -8.45
C MET A 281 -8.66 11.32 -9.35
N GLN A 282 -7.36 11.26 -9.55
CA GLN A 282 -6.68 10.16 -10.24
C GLN A 282 -6.15 9.16 -9.22
N GLY A 283 -6.11 7.89 -9.57
CA GLY A 283 -5.62 6.87 -8.67
C GLY A 283 -4.88 5.74 -9.36
N TYR A 284 -4.10 5.01 -8.56
CA TYR A 284 -3.38 3.84 -9.02
C TYR A 284 -3.35 2.75 -7.96
N THR A 285 -3.73 1.55 -8.38
CA THR A 285 -3.67 0.34 -7.56
C THR A 285 -2.59 -0.56 -8.10
N THR A 286 -1.49 -0.72 -7.35
CA THR A 286 -0.38 -1.57 -7.77
C THR A 286 -0.74 -3.05 -7.65
N ALA A 287 -0.12 -3.91 -8.48
CA ALA A 287 -0.18 -5.35 -8.27
C ALA A 287 0.65 -5.85 -7.07
N GLY A 288 1.39 -4.96 -6.41
CA GLY A 288 2.30 -5.30 -5.31
C GLY A 288 3.55 -6.05 -5.78
N ALA A 289 4.61 -5.98 -4.98
CA ALA A 289 5.89 -6.59 -5.31
C ALA A 289 6.05 -8.01 -4.72
N GLY A 290 5.39 -8.32 -3.61
CA GLY A 290 5.48 -9.61 -2.92
C GLY A 290 4.43 -10.61 -3.37
N THR A 291 4.15 -11.59 -2.52
CA THR A 291 3.07 -12.59 -2.69
C THR A 291 2.38 -12.85 -1.36
N SER A 292 1.08 -13.12 -1.40
CA SER A 292 0.29 -13.51 -0.24
C SER A 292 -0.25 -14.93 -0.40
N ILE A 293 -0.54 -15.64 0.70
CA ILE A 293 -1.14 -17.00 0.75
C ILE A 293 -0.28 -18.12 0.15
N VAL A 294 0.10 -18.02 -1.12
CA VAL A 294 0.94 -18.95 -1.86
C VAL A 294 2.00 -18.16 -2.63
N GLU A 295 3.24 -18.65 -2.60
CA GLU A 295 4.41 -18.02 -3.24
C GLU A 295 4.41 -18.17 -4.77
N VAL A 296 3.35 -17.71 -5.44
CA VAL A 296 3.17 -17.82 -6.88
C VAL A 296 2.55 -16.58 -7.47
N ARG A 297 2.98 -16.20 -8.68
CA ARG A 297 2.30 -15.22 -9.53
C ARG A 297 2.04 -15.80 -10.91
N ILE A 298 0.79 -15.75 -11.40
CA ILE A 298 0.41 -16.34 -12.71
C ILE A 298 -0.35 -15.28 -13.51
N ASN A 299 0.17 -14.93 -14.69
CA ASN A 299 -0.38 -13.87 -15.56
C ASN A 299 -0.58 -12.51 -14.87
N CYS A 300 0.11 -12.28 -13.74
CA CYS A 300 0.10 -11.05 -12.96
C CYS A 300 1.51 -10.87 -12.37
N PRO A 301 2.46 -10.32 -13.14
CA PRO A 301 3.82 -10.13 -12.66
C PRO A 301 3.85 -9.20 -11.43
N PRO A 302 4.79 -9.40 -10.49
CA PRO A 302 4.98 -8.44 -9.41
C PRO A 302 5.40 -7.09 -9.98
N GLU A 303 4.99 -6.02 -9.31
CA GLU A 303 5.09 -4.66 -9.84
C GLU A 303 5.96 -3.75 -8.97
N ILE A 304 6.81 -2.96 -9.64
CA ILE A 304 7.51 -1.81 -9.09
C ILE A 304 7.00 -0.60 -9.87
N ALA A 305 6.28 0.31 -9.23
CA ALA A 305 5.68 1.45 -9.93
C ALA A 305 6.48 2.73 -9.67
N LEU A 306 6.74 3.50 -10.71
CA LEU A 306 7.34 4.83 -10.64
C LEU A 306 6.33 5.85 -11.17
N HIS A 307 5.85 6.72 -10.31
CA HIS A 307 4.84 7.73 -10.64
C HIS A 307 5.51 9.09 -10.79
N THR A 308 5.31 9.73 -11.93
CA THR A 308 5.79 11.09 -12.20
C THR A 308 4.64 12.08 -12.11
N LEU A 309 4.79 13.10 -11.29
CA LEU A 309 3.88 14.24 -11.25
C LEU A 309 4.21 15.17 -12.41
N VAL A 310 3.17 15.60 -13.13
CA VAL A 310 3.32 16.45 -14.32
C VAL A 310 2.37 17.62 -14.18
N ARG A 311 2.89 18.83 -14.37
CA ARG A 311 2.05 20.02 -14.37
C ARG A 311 1.25 20.09 -15.65
N SER A 312 -0.06 20.34 -15.55
CA SER A 312 -0.87 20.54 -16.77
C SER A 312 -0.42 21.80 -17.49
N SER A 313 -0.05 21.68 -18.77
CA SER A 313 0.23 22.83 -19.64
C SER A 313 -1.09 23.44 -20.13
N ALA A 314 -1.88 24.00 -19.23
CA ALA A 314 -2.97 24.91 -19.60
C ALA A 314 -2.43 26.33 -19.49
N ASP A 315 -2.05 26.92 -20.62
CA ASP A 315 -1.84 28.36 -20.74
C ASP A 315 -3.20 29.06 -20.59
N PRO A 316 -3.48 29.75 -19.46
CA PRO A 316 -4.79 30.37 -19.24
C PRO A 316 -5.04 31.54 -20.20
N GLN A 317 -4.04 31.98 -20.98
CA GLN A 317 -4.14 33.14 -21.86
C GLN A 317 -4.57 32.83 -23.32
N GLN A 318 -4.75 31.57 -23.71
CA GLN A 318 -5.14 31.23 -25.11
C GLN A 318 -6.61 30.89 -25.33
N VAL A 319 -7.43 30.82 -24.28
CA VAL A 319 -8.87 30.47 -24.43
C VAL A 319 -9.76 31.69 -24.69
N GLU A 320 -9.24 32.92 -24.58
CA GLU A 320 -10.03 34.15 -24.77
C GLU A 320 -9.95 34.75 -26.19
N GLN A 321 -9.43 34.02 -27.18
CA GLN A 321 -9.38 34.46 -28.59
C GLN A 321 -9.82 33.39 -29.61
N ALA A 322 -10.83 32.59 -29.27
CA ALA A 322 -11.50 31.70 -30.23
C ALA A 322 -12.98 32.06 -30.39
#